data_AF-A0A7Y7M2P6-F1
#
_entry.id   AF-A0A7Y7M2P6-F1
#
_cell.length_a   1.000
_cell.length_b   1.000
_cell.length_c   1.000
_cell.angle_alpha   90.00
_cell.angle_beta   90.00
_cell.angle_gamma   90.00
#
_symmetry.space_group_name_H-M   'P 1'
#
loop_
_entity.id
_entity.type
_entity.pdbx_description
1 polymer ?
#
loop_
_entity_poly.entity_id
_entity_poly.type
_entity_poly.pdbx_seq_one_letter_code
_entity_poly.pdbx_strand_id
1 'polypeptide(L)'
;MAGTPNPGPGRLLRIVGAVAVVGGPLGYLLGGLLAPAIHGTGAATIQANAAAGPAANATHLAAFVAASYLLPIGAVALAWLAYRRRPWLAAIGGLLGIIGWAPFAALAALDDLASVMARQAGQASNAALLDAFTNDAVMGSYLIIYVICHLVAYVLFGIALWRARIIPAWAGWAMVVSSPLTVAAFAFHDTARTAVGVAALALLLIGSLPAARAIAARRVVRSTAPR
;
A
#
# COMPACT_ATOMS: atom_id res chain seq x y z
N MET A 1 -37.11 27.88 -11.49
CA MET A 1 -36.79 26.53 -11.00
C MET A 1 -35.32 26.51 -10.61
N ALA A 2 -35.01 26.50 -9.31
CA ALA A 2 -33.62 26.45 -8.83
C ALA A 2 -33.14 24.99 -8.89
N GLY A 3 -32.19 24.71 -9.79
CA GLY A 3 -31.59 23.38 -9.90
C GLY A 3 -30.95 22.96 -8.59
N THR A 4 -31.31 21.79 -8.07
CA THR A 4 -30.70 21.22 -6.88
C THR A 4 -29.19 21.06 -7.11
N PRO A 5 -28.31 21.65 -6.28
CA PRO A 5 -26.87 21.62 -6.49
C PRO A 5 -26.38 20.18 -6.41
N ASN A 6 -25.75 19.71 -7.49
CA ASN A 6 -25.36 18.33 -7.70
C ASN A 6 -24.37 17.89 -6.59
N PRO A 7 -24.74 16.98 -5.68
CA PRO A 7 -23.87 16.54 -4.58
C PRO A 7 -22.69 15.65 -5.05
N GLY A 8 -22.51 15.48 -6.36
CA GLY A 8 -21.72 14.43 -7.00
C GLY A 8 -20.22 14.43 -6.68
N PRO A 9 -19.44 15.45 -7.06
CA PRO A 9 -17.97 15.34 -7.09
C PRO A 9 -17.34 15.20 -5.70
N GLY A 10 -17.73 16.04 -4.75
CA GLY A 10 -17.18 16.01 -3.39
C GLY A 10 -17.59 14.77 -2.59
N ARG A 11 -18.74 14.15 -2.89
CA ARG A 11 -19.11 12.86 -2.31
C ARG A 11 -18.30 11.72 -2.93
N LEU A 12 -18.14 11.72 -4.25
CA LEU A 12 -17.35 10.73 -4.96
C LEU A 12 -15.89 10.70 -4.47
N LEU A 13 -15.22 11.85 -4.38
CA LEU A 13 -13.83 11.94 -3.91
C LEU A 13 -13.66 11.40 -2.47
N ARG A 14 -14.64 11.61 -1.60
CA ARG A 14 -14.63 11.05 -0.24
C ARG A 14 -14.79 9.53 -0.25
N ILE A 15 -15.68 9.00 -1.08
CA ILE A 15 -15.86 7.55 -1.22
C ILE A 15 -14.58 6.93 -1.77
N VAL A 16 -14.04 7.47 -2.85
CA VAL A 16 -12.78 6.99 -3.47
C VAL A 16 -11.64 7.06 -2.46
N GLY A 17 -11.46 8.17 -1.74
CA GLY A 17 -10.42 8.29 -0.72
C GLY A 17 -10.60 7.29 0.43
N ALA A 18 -11.83 7.09 0.93
CA ALA A 18 -12.09 6.13 2.00
C ALA A 18 -11.84 4.69 1.55
N VAL A 19 -12.26 4.34 0.33
CA VAL A 19 -11.99 3.04 -0.29
C VAL A 19 -10.49 2.85 -0.48
N ALA A 20 -9.76 3.85 -0.98
CA ALA A 20 -8.32 3.76 -1.20
C ALA A 20 -7.53 3.54 0.09
N VAL A 21 -7.90 4.24 1.17
CA VAL A 21 -7.25 4.14 2.49
C VAL A 21 -7.35 2.74 3.09
N VAL A 22 -8.41 1.98 2.80
CA VAL A 22 -8.61 0.61 3.33
C VAL A 22 -8.25 -0.44 2.29
N GLY A 23 -8.72 -0.25 1.06
CA GLY A 23 -8.55 -1.16 -0.07
C GLY A 23 -7.11 -1.30 -0.52
N GLY A 24 -6.29 -0.25 -0.40
CA GLY A 24 -4.85 -0.34 -0.67
C GLY A 24 -4.15 -1.33 0.27
N PRO A 25 -4.15 -1.11 1.60
CA PRO A 25 -3.57 -2.04 2.56
C PRO A 25 -4.20 -3.43 2.52
N LEU A 26 -5.51 -3.53 2.28
CA LEU A 26 -6.19 -4.82 2.13
C LEU A 26 -5.70 -5.59 0.89
N GLY A 27 -5.62 -4.93 -0.27
CA GLY A 27 -5.09 -5.52 -1.50
C GLY A 27 -3.64 -5.98 -1.32
N TYR A 28 -2.82 -5.18 -0.63
CA TYR A 28 -1.45 -5.58 -0.35
C TYR A 28 -1.38 -6.77 0.60
N LEU A 29 -2.17 -6.78 1.68
CA LEU A 29 -2.25 -7.91 2.60
C LEU A 29 -2.71 -9.20 1.91
N LEU A 30 -3.78 -9.13 1.12
CA LEU A 30 -4.31 -10.29 0.40
C LEU A 30 -3.34 -10.78 -0.67
N GLY A 31 -2.74 -9.88 -1.44
CA GLY A 31 -1.71 -10.24 -2.41
C GLY A 31 -0.52 -10.92 -1.74
N GLY A 32 -0.05 -10.39 -0.61
CA GLY A 32 1.05 -10.99 0.15
C GLY A 32 0.69 -12.37 0.73
N LEU A 33 -0.51 -12.53 1.29
CA LEU A 33 -0.96 -13.82 1.83
C LEU A 33 -1.12 -14.91 0.75
N LEU A 34 -1.44 -14.49 -0.48
CA LEU A 34 -1.69 -15.40 -1.60
C LEU A 34 -0.49 -15.55 -2.54
N ALA A 35 0.57 -14.75 -2.35
CA ALA A 35 1.78 -14.79 -3.16
C ALA A 35 2.47 -16.16 -2.99
N PRO A 36 2.79 -16.88 -4.07
CA PRO A 36 3.42 -18.20 -3.99
C PRO A 36 4.80 -18.18 -3.33
N ALA A 37 5.54 -17.09 -3.51
CA ALA A 37 6.84 -16.86 -2.91
C ALA A 37 7.02 -15.38 -2.62
N ILE A 38 7.70 -15.08 -1.50
CA ILE A 38 8.09 -13.73 -1.14
C ILE A 38 9.55 -13.80 -0.68
N HIS A 39 10.42 -12.99 -1.27
CA HIS A 39 11.85 -12.91 -0.90
C HIS A 39 12.65 -14.22 -1.12
N GLY A 40 12.33 -14.99 -2.17
CA GLY A 40 13.07 -16.19 -2.57
C GLY A 40 14.07 -15.93 -3.71
N THR A 41 14.91 -16.91 -4.01
CA THR A 41 15.71 -16.91 -5.25
C THR A 41 14.80 -17.01 -6.48
N GLY A 42 15.31 -16.67 -7.65
CA GLY A 42 14.59 -16.79 -8.91
C GLY A 42 14.08 -18.21 -9.13
N ALA A 43 14.91 -19.21 -8.83
CA ALA A 43 14.53 -20.63 -8.93
C ALA A 43 13.37 -20.99 -7.97
N ALA A 44 13.46 -20.59 -6.70
CA ALA A 44 12.41 -20.87 -5.72
C ALA A 44 11.09 -20.15 -6.06
N THR A 45 11.18 -18.90 -6.51
CA THR A 45 10.02 -18.08 -6.90
C THR A 45 9.30 -18.67 -8.11
N ILE A 46 10.05 -19.07 -9.13
CA ILE A 46 9.52 -19.74 -10.33
C ILE A 46 8.87 -21.09 -9.98
N GLN A 47 9.52 -21.90 -9.16
CA GLN A 47 8.99 -23.19 -8.73
C GLN A 47 7.68 -23.02 -7.94
N ALA A 48 7.63 -22.06 -7.02
CA ALA A 48 6.42 -21.79 -6.24
C ALA A 48 5.26 -21.32 -7.14
N ASN A 49 5.54 -20.45 -8.11
CA ASN A 49 4.55 -20.01 -9.09
C ASN A 49 4.05 -21.15 -9.98
N ALA A 50 4.92 -22.10 -10.34
CA ALA A 50 4.51 -23.30 -11.07
C ALA A 50 3.59 -24.20 -10.23
N ALA A 51 3.82 -24.28 -8.91
CA ALA A 51 3.05 -25.11 -7.99
C ALA A 51 1.67 -24.49 -7.61
N ALA A 52 1.57 -23.17 -7.50
CA ALA A 52 0.34 -22.49 -7.07
C ALA A 52 -0.81 -22.58 -8.09
N GLY A 53 -0.49 -22.79 -9.37
CA GLY A 53 -1.46 -22.88 -10.46
C GLY A 53 -2.02 -21.53 -10.93
N PRO A 54 -2.70 -21.47 -12.10
CA PRO A 54 -3.07 -20.20 -12.73
C PRO A 54 -4.04 -19.33 -11.91
N ALA A 55 -5.00 -19.93 -11.21
CA ALA A 55 -6.00 -19.19 -10.46
C ALA A 55 -5.41 -18.50 -9.22
N ALA A 56 -4.52 -19.17 -8.48
CA ALA A 56 -3.84 -18.57 -7.34
C ALA A 56 -2.92 -17.43 -7.78
N ASN A 57 -2.20 -17.63 -8.90
CA ASN A 57 -1.36 -16.58 -9.50
C ASN A 57 -2.19 -15.35 -9.90
N ALA A 58 -3.28 -15.54 -10.64
CA ALA A 58 -4.17 -14.46 -11.03
C ALA A 58 -4.76 -13.70 -9.83
N THR A 59 -5.10 -14.41 -8.74
CA THR A 59 -5.75 -13.80 -7.57
C THR A 59 -4.81 -12.88 -6.81
N HIS A 60 -3.58 -13.30 -6.50
CA HIS A 60 -2.65 -12.43 -5.78
C HIS A 60 -2.20 -11.25 -6.64
N LEU A 61 -1.99 -11.47 -7.95
CA LEU A 61 -1.65 -10.41 -8.90
C LEU A 61 -2.76 -9.37 -9.00
N ALA A 62 -4.03 -9.79 -9.09
CA ALA A 62 -5.16 -8.87 -9.09
C ALA A 62 -5.20 -8.01 -7.82
N ALA A 63 -4.86 -8.61 -6.66
CA ALA A 63 -4.79 -7.88 -5.39
C ALA A 63 -3.63 -6.86 -5.35
N PHE A 64 -2.44 -7.22 -5.84
CA PHE A 64 -1.32 -6.30 -5.96
C PHE A 64 -1.55 -5.19 -6.99
N VAL A 65 -2.17 -5.50 -8.13
CA VAL A 65 -2.56 -4.49 -9.12
C VAL A 65 -3.59 -3.52 -8.53
N ALA A 66 -4.60 -4.00 -7.82
CA ALA A 66 -5.54 -3.10 -7.13
C ALA A 66 -4.81 -2.23 -6.09
N ALA A 67 -3.90 -2.81 -5.32
CA ALA A 67 -3.13 -2.09 -4.31
C ALA A 67 -2.23 -1.01 -4.93
N SER A 68 -1.60 -1.26 -6.08
CA SER A 68 -0.69 -0.30 -6.74
C SER A 68 -1.37 1.02 -7.13
N TYR A 69 -2.66 0.98 -7.45
CA TYR A 69 -3.44 2.19 -7.70
C TYR A 69 -4.03 2.78 -6.42
N LEU A 70 -4.53 1.95 -5.51
CA LEU A 70 -5.23 2.43 -4.31
C LEU A 70 -4.30 3.04 -3.26
N LEU A 71 -3.09 2.50 -3.09
CA LEU A 71 -2.14 2.97 -2.08
C LEU A 71 -1.69 4.44 -2.27
N PRO A 72 -1.25 4.90 -3.47
CA PRO A 72 -0.91 6.30 -3.66
C PRO A 72 -2.13 7.23 -3.51
N ILE A 73 -3.32 6.81 -3.96
CA ILE A 73 -4.57 7.55 -3.75
C ILE A 73 -4.91 7.64 -2.25
N GLY A 74 -4.69 6.55 -1.51
CA GLY A 74 -4.87 6.48 -0.07
C GLY A 74 -3.94 7.46 0.66
N ALA A 75 -2.67 7.55 0.26
CA ALA A 75 -1.73 8.52 0.80
C ALA A 75 -2.21 9.98 0.60
N VAL A 76 -2.70 10.31 -0.60
CA VAL A 76 -3.30 11.63 -0.87
C VAL A 76 -4.52 11.89 0.01
N ALA A 77 -5.39 10.89 0.19
CA ALA A 77 -6.58 11.02 1.01
C ALA A 77 -6.25 11.23 2.50
N LEU A 78 -5.24 10.54 3.04
CA LEU A 78 -4.74 10.72 4.41
C LEU A 78 -4.10 12.10 4.60
N ALA A 79 -3.29 12.55 3.64
CA ALA A 79 -2.72 13.89 3.63
C ALA A 79 -3.82 14.95 3.64
N TRP A 80 -4.79 14.85 2.73
CA TRP A 80 -5.94 15.77 2.66
C TRP A 80 -6.77 15.80 3.95
N LEU A 81 -6.92 14.64 4.62
CA LEU A 81 -7.60 14.54 5.89
C LEU A 81 -6.86 15.33 6.99
N ALA A 82 -5.53 15.19 7.07
CA ALA A 82 -4.70 15.83 8.09
C ALA A 82 -4.37 17.31 7.81
N TYR A 83 -4.36 17.74 6.54
CA TYR A 83 -3.76 19.00 6.09
C TYR A 83 -4.22 20.24 6.86
N ARG A 84 -5.53 20.39 7.10
CA ARG A 84 -6.09 21.57 7.77
C ARG A 84 -5.58 21.75 9.21
N ARG A 85 -5.22 20.66 9.92
CA ARG A 85 -4.76 20.72 11.32
C ARG A 85 -3.25 20.54 11.46
N ARG A 86 -2.61 19.84 10.53
CA ARG A 86 -1.19 19.49 10.56
C ARG A 86 -0.59 19.57 9.14
N PRO A 87 -0.46 20.77 8.56
CA PRO A 87 -0.13 20.93 7.14
C PRO A 87 1.23 20.36 6.75
N TRP A 88 2.26 20.56 7.58
CA TRP A 88 3.61 20.05 7.31
C TRP A 88 3.70 18.53 7.33
N LEU A 89 3.17 17.88 8.37
CA LEU A 89 3.15 16.42 8.45
C LEU A 89 2.32 15.81 7.32
N ALA A 90 1.21 16.45 6.97
CA ALA A 90 0.35 16.01 5.87
C ALA A 90 1.04 16.16 4.51
N ALA A 91 1.71 17.27 4.24
CA ALA A 91 2.41 17.50 2.98
C ALA A 91 3.59 16.56 2.79
N ILE A 92 4.46 16.44 3.81
CA ILE A 92 5.62 15.55 3.76
C ILE A 92 5.17 14.09 3.68
N GLY A 93 4.23 13.68 4.55
CA GLY A 93 3.68 12.32 4.52
C GLY A 93 2.99 12.00 3.18
N GLY A 94 2.22 12.93 2.63
CA GLY A 94 1.56 12.80 1.32
C GLY A 94 2.55 12.62 0.18
N LEU A 95 3.59 13.46 0.12
CA LEU A 95 4.64 13.38 -0.89
C LEU A 95 5.41 12.07 -0.80
N LEU A 96 5.88 11.71 0.40
CA LEU A 96 6.58 10.45 0.65
C LEU A 96 5.67 9.25 0.38
N GLY A 97 4.38 9.32 0.67
CA GLY A 97 3.44 8.24 0.38
C GLY A 97 3.25 8.02 -1.13
N ILE A 98 3.14 9.09 -1.92
CA ILE A 98 3.07 8.97 -3.39
C ILE A 98 4.38 8.40 -3.94
N ILE A 99 5.52 9.00 -3.58
CA ILE A 99 6.84 8.57 -4.06
C ILE A 99 7.13 7.13 -3.63
N GLY A 100 6.81 6.77 -2.39
CA GLY A 100 7.05 5.44 -1.84
C GLY A 100 6.16 4.38 -2.45
N TRP A 101 4.91 4.69 -2.81
CA TRP A 101 4.04 3.70 -3.43
C TRP A 101 4.18 3.62 -4.97
N ALA A 102 4.76 4.63 -5.62
CA ALA A 102 4.91 4.62 -7.08
C ALA A 102 5.68 3.39 -7.63
N PRO A 103 6.80 2.93 -7.01
CA PRO A 103 7.49 1.72 -7.48
C PRO A 103 6.72 0.42 -7.30
N PHE A 104 5.66 0.40 -6.50
CA PHE A 104 4.93 -0.84 -6.18
C PHE A 104 4.31 -1.50 -7.42
N ALA A 105 3.94 -0.71 -8.45
CA ALA A 105 3.48 -1.26 -9.72
C ALA A 105 4.56 -2.08 -10.45
N ALA A 106 5.83 -1.65 -10.37
CA ALA A 106 6.95 -2.40 -10.94
C ALA A 106 7.23 -3.68 -10.14
N LEU A 107 7.08 -3.64 -8.80
CA LEU A 107 7.19 -4.82 -7.95
C LEU A 107 6.08 -5.84 -8.27
N ALA A 108 4.83 -5.39 -8.44
CA ALA A 108 3.73 -6.26 -8.86
C ALA A 108 3.93 -6.86 -10.26
N ALA A 109 4.54 -6.10 -11.18
CA ALA A 109 4.89 -6.61 -12.52
C ALA A 109 6.01 -7.66 -12.47
N LEU A 110 6.91 -7.59 -11.49
CA LEU A 110 7.93 -8.61 -11.24
C LEU A 110 7.28 -9.95 -10.83
N ASP A 111 6.27 -9.91 -9.97
CA ASP A 111 5.49 -11.10 -9.59
C ASP A 111 4.77 -11.71 -10.81
N ASP A 112 4.19 -10.87 -11.67
CA ASP A 112 3.55 -11.35 -12.91
C ASP A 112 4.56 -12.01 -13.85
N LEU A 113 5.73 -11.37 -14.03
CA LEU A 113 6.83 -11.91 -14.83
C LEU A 113 7.28 -13.29 -14.32
N ALA A 114 7.44 -13.44 -13.01
CA ALA A 114 7.78 -14.73 -12.40
C ALA A 114 6.72 -15.79 -12.68
N SER A 115 5.43 -15.41 -12.64
CA SER A 115 4.32 -16.29 -12.99
C SER A 115 4.39 -16.76 -14.45
N VAL A 116 4.74 -15.86 -15.38
CA VAL A 116 4.89 -16.16 -16.81
C VAL A 116 6.08 -17.07 -17.04
N MET A 117 7.24 -16.75 -16.45
CA MET A 117 8.46 -17.55 -16.53
C MET A 117 8.24 -18.99 -16.05
N ALA A 118 7.45 -19.18 -14.99
CA ALA A 118 7.10 -20.49 -14.45
C ALA A 118 6.38 -21.41 -15.45
N ARG A 119 5.78 -20.86 -16.51
CA ARG A 119 5.07 -21.62 -17.56
C ARG A 119 5.89 -21.77 -18.86
N GLN A 120 7.09 -21.20 -18.92
CA GLN A 120 7.95 -21.24 -20.10
C GLN A 120 9.03 -22.33 -19.99
N ALA A 121 9.58 -22.71 -21.15
CA ALA A 121 10.79 -23.54 -21.18
C ALA A 121 12.00 -22.76 -20.65
N GLY A 122 13.05 -23.47 -20.23
CA GLY A 122 14.30 -22.84 -19.80
C GLY A 122 14.29 -22.31 -18.36
N GLN A 123 13.66 -23.03 -17.43
CA GLN A 123 13.50 -22.62 -16.03
C GLN A 123 14.80 -22.13 -15.35
N ALA A 124 15.93 -22.79 -15.60
CA ALA A 124 17.23 -22.37 -15.06
C ALA A 124 17.69 -21.01 -15.59
N SER A 125 17.52 -20.74 -16.89
CA SER A 125 17.85 -19.44 -17.49
C SER A 125 16.90 -18.35 -17.00
N ASN A 126 15.61 -18.66 -16.87
CA ASN A 126 14.61 -17.72 -16.35
C ASN A 126 14.89 -17.37 -14.89
N ALA A 127 15.26 -18.36 -14.07
CA ALA A 127 15.67 -18.14 -12.68
C ALA A 127 16.88 -17.20 -12.59
N ALA A 128 17.93 -17.47 -13.37
CA ALA A 128 19.12 -16.62 -13.40
C ALA A 128 18.82 -15.19 -13.87
N LEU A 129 17.95 -15.04 -14.89
CA LEU A 129 17.49 -13.73 -15.36
C LEU A 129 16.68 -12.99 -14.29
N LEU A 130 15.75 -13.68 -13.61
CA LEU A 130 14.94 -13.10 -12.56
C LEU A 130 15.80 -12.65 -11.36
N ASP A 131 16.79 -13.45 -10.98
CA ASP A 131 17.76 -13.07 -9.94
C ASP A 131 18.59 -11.86 -10.36
N ALA A 132 19.13 -11.87 -11.59
CA ALA A 132 19.92 -10.75 -12.10
C ALA A 132 19.11 -9.46 -12.17
N PHE A 133 17.85 -9.52 -12.61
CA PHE A 133 16.96 -8.36 -12.71
C PHE A 133 16.50 -7.87 -11.32
N THR A 134 16.10 -8.77 -10.42
CA THR A 134 15.59 -8.37 -9.09
C THR A 134 16.68 -7.71 -8.23
N ASN A 135 17.93 -8.13 -8.41
CA ASN A 135 19.07 -7.65 -7.63
C ASN A 135 19.91 -6.59 -8.37
N ASP A 136 19.44 -6.10 -9.52
CA ASP A 136 20.13 -5.06 -10.26
C ASP A 136 20.03 -3.69 -9.55
N ALA A 137 20.90 -2.75 -9.91
CA ALA A 137 20.96 -1.43 -9.26
C ALA A 137 19.65 -0.62 -9.44
N VAL A 138 18.97 -0.78 -10.57
CA VAL A 138 17.71 -0.08 -10.87
C VAL A 138 16.58 -0.62 -10.00
N MET A 139 16.35 -1.94 -9.99
CA MET A 139 15.33 -2.56 -9.13
C MET A 139 15.65 -2.38 -7.64
N GLY A 140 16.93 -2.47 -7.26
CA GLY A 140 17.38 -2.14 -5.91
C GLY A 140 17.03 -0.70 -5.52
N SER A 141 17.19 0.26 -6.43
CA SER A 141 16.82 1.66 -6.18
C SER A 141 15.31 1.83 -6.00
N TYR A 142 14.49 1.16 -6.82
CA TYR A 142 13.04 1.14 -6.65
C TYR A 142 12.63 0.56 -5.30
N LEU A 143 13.24 -0.55 -4.88
CA LEU A 143 12.97 -1.17 -3.59
C LEU A 143 13.35 -0.24 -2.43
N ILE A 144 14.51 0.41 -2.48
CA ILE A 144 14.96 1.32 -1.41
C ILE A 144 14.03 2.54 -1.30
N ILE A 145 13.70 3.18 -2.43
CA ILE A 145 12.76 4.32 -2.47
C ILE A 145 11.41 3.89 -1.93
N TYR A 146 10.91 2.73 -2.38
CA TYR A 146 9.68 2.14 -1.90
C TYR A 146 9.70 2.02 -0.39
N VAL A 147 10.65 1.26 0.18
CA VAL A 147 10.77 0.96 1.61
C VAL A 147 10.85 2.26 2.42
N ILE A 148 11.81 3.14 2.14
CA ILE A 148 12.05 4.32 2.97
C ILE A 148 10.84 5.26 2.94
N CYS A 149 10.36 5.61 1.75
CA CYS A 149 9.36 6.64 1.62
C CYS A 149 8.00 6.20 2.17
N HIS A 150 7.52 4.98 1.88
CA HIS A 150 6.20 4.57 2.36
C HIS A 150 6.20 4.33 3.88
N LEU A 151 7.26 3.73 4.44
CA LEU A 151 7.34 3.48 5.88
C LEU A 151 7.35 4.77 6.68
N VAL A 152 8.13 5.77 6.25
CA VAL A 152 8.14 7.09 6.89
C VAL A 152 6.78 7.78 6.71
N ALA A 153 6.15 7.66 5.53
CA ALA A 153 4.83 8.26 5.29
C ALA A 153 3.77 7.78 6.30
N TYR A 154 3.68 6.48 6.60
CA TYR A 154 2.69 5.97 7.56
C TYR A 154 2.98 6.36 9.01
N VAL A 155 4.25 6.49 9.39
CA VAL A 155 4.61 7.08 10.68
C VAL A 155 4.10 8.52 10.77
N LEU A 156 4.36 9.33 9.74
CA LEU A 156 3.91 10.71 9.70
C LEU A 156 2.38 10.82 9.68
N PHE A 157 1.67 9.98 8.92
CA PHE A 157 0.21 9.96 8.89
C PHE A 157 -0.39 9.57 10.25
N GLY A 158 0.13 8.51 10.89
CA GLY A 158 -0.32 8.10 12.21
C GLY A 158 -0.15 9.21 13.24
N ILE A 159 1.02 9.85 13.29
CA ILE A 159 1.30 11.00 14.17
C ILE A 159 0.38 12.19 13.82
N ALA A 160 0.25 12.54 12.54
CA ALA A 160 -0.53 13.70 12.11
C ALA A 160 -2.01 13.57 12.48
N LEU A 161 -2.62 12.42 12.19
CA LEU A 161 -4.04 12.17 12.42
C LEU A 161 -4.35 12.04 13.91
N TRP A 162 -3.47 11.39 14.68
CA TRP A 162 -3.59 11.32 16.13
C TRP A 162 -3.43 12.70 16.79
N ARG A 163 -2.35 13.44 16.48
CA ARG A 163 -2.12 14.79 17.05
C ARG A 163 -3.15 15.80 16.58
N ALA A 164 -3.80 15.57 15.45
CA ALA A 164 -4.94 16.36 14.98
C ALA A 164 -6.25 15.98 15.68
N ARG A 165 -6.27 14.92 16.51
CA ARG A 165 -7.49 14.34 17.12
C ARG A 165 -8.56 14.03 16.07
N ILE A 166 -8.14 13.52 14.91
CA ILE A 166 -9.06 13.08 13.84
C ILE A 166 -9.41 11.61 14.02
N ILE A 167 -8.45 10.80 14.48
CA ILE A 167 -8.61 9.37 14.79
C ILE A 167 -8.22 9.11 16.25
N PRO A 168 -8.71 8.01 16.87
CA PRO A 168 -8.29 7.62 18.21
C PRO A 168 -6.79 7.26 18.27
N ALA A 169 -6.18 7.38 19.46
CA ALA A 169 -4.75 7.18 19.65
C ALA A 169 -4.29 5.77 19.25
N TRP A 170 -5.07 4.73 19.55
CA TRP A 170 -4.73 3.36 19.19
C TRP A 170 -4.55 3.18 17.68
N ALA A 171 -5.36 3.89 16.87
CA ALA A 171 -5.31 3.78 15.42
C ALA A 171 -4.09 4.51 14.85
N GLY A 172 -3.78 5.69 15.40
CA GLY A 172 -2.55 6.40 15.07
C GLY A 172 -1.31 5.57 15.41
N TRP A 173 -1.28 4.94 16.59
CA TRP A 173 -0.18 4.05 16.98
C TRP A 173 -0.11 2.78 16.14
N ALA A 174 -1.24 2.18 15.75
CA ALA A 174 -1.24 1.03 14.85
C ALA A 174 -0.59 1.35 13.50
N MET A 175 -0.87 2.53 12.93
CA MET A 175 -0.20 3.02 11.72
C MET A 175 1.30 3.25 11.97
N VAL A 176 1.68 3.89 13.07
CA VAL A 176 3.09 4.17 13.40
C VAL A 176 3.89 2.88 13.61
N VAL A 177 3.34 1.91 14.33
CA VAL A 177 4.01 0.65 14.69
C VAL A 177 4.04 -0.33 13.50
N SER A 178 3.14 -0.21 12.53
CA SER A 178 3.19 -1.02 11.32
C SER A 178 4.55 -0.88 10.60
N SER A 179 5.10 0.33 10.50
CA SER A 179 6.36 0.59 9.80
C SER A 179 7.58 -0.13 10.40
N PRO A 180 7.92 0.03 11.70
CA PRO A 180 9.05 -0.70 12.30
C PRO A 180 8.81 -2.21 12.33
N LEU A 181 7.57 -2.70 12.41
CA LEU A 181 7.29 -4.13 12.27
C LEU A 181 7.58 -4.64 10.84
N THR A 182 7.24 -3.87 9.81
CA THR A 182 7.62 -4.19 8.43
C THR A 182 9.15 -4.27 8.29
N VAL A 183 9.90 -3.34 8.90
CA VAL A 183 11.37 -3.43 8.94
C VAL A 183 11.83 -4.68 9.69
N ALA A 184 11.24 -4.96 10.85
CA ALA A 184 11.59 -6.12 11.66
C ALA A 184 11.34 -7.45 10.91
N ALA A 185 10.33 -7.52 10.03
CA ALA A 185 10.08 -8.70 9.20
C ALA A 185 11.33 -9.13 8.40
N PHE A 186 12.13 -8.17 7.92
CA PHE A 186 13.37 -8.45 7.19
C PHE A 186 14.49 -9.04 8.06
N ALA A 187 14.44 -8.86 9.38
CA ALA A 187 15.39 -9.49 10.31
C ALA A 187 15.05 -10.96 10.59
N PHE A 188 13.82 -11.39 10.31
CA PHE A 188 13.38 -12.78 10.47
C PHE A 188 13.56 -13.57 9.17
N HIS A 189 13.52 -14.89 9.30
CA HIS A 189 13.56 -15.85 8.20
C HIS A 189 12.28 -16.71 8.19
N ASP A 190 12.03 -17.38 7.06
CA ASP A 190 10.96 -18.36 6.88
C ASP A 190 9.57 -17.87 7.35
N THR A 191 8.85 -18.71 8.10
CA THR A 191 7.48 -18.45 8.56
C THR A 191 7.39 -17.25 9.51
N ALA A 192 8.45 -16.97 10.28
CA ALA A 192 8.49 -15.83 11.19
C ALA A 192 8.48 -14.49 10.42
N ARG A 193 9.21 -14.41 9.29
CA ARG A 193 9.18 -13.24 8.40
C ARG A 193 7.75 -12.96 7.90
N THR A 194 7.09 -13.99 7.39
CA THR A 194 5.72 -13.87 6.88
C THR A 194 4.75 -13.47 8.00
N ALA A 195 4.84 -14.09 9.17
CA ALA A 195 3.97 -13.77 10.30
C ALA A 195 4.10 -12.31 10.76
N VAL A 196 5.34 -11.80 10.87
CA VAL A 196 5.59 -10.41 11.27
C VAL A 196 5.13 -9.44 10.19
N GLY A 197 5.38 -9.74 8.90
CA GLY A 197 4.91 -8.92 7.78
C GLY A 197 3.38 -8.85 7.72
N VAL A 198 2.69 -9.99 7.90
CA VAL A 198 1.23 -10.05 7.98
C VAL A 198 0.70 -9.24 9.15
N ALA A 199 1.33 -9.36 10.33
CA ALA A 199 0.94 -8.57 11.50
C ALA A 199 1.12 -7.05 11.26
N ALA A 200 2.21 -6.65 10.61
CA ALA A 200 2.47 -5.25 10.26
C ALA A 200 1.38 -4.70 9.31
N LEU A 201 1.07 -5.44 8.24
CA LEU A 201 0.04 -5.05 7.27
C LEU A 201 -1.37 -5.07 7.88
N ALA A 202 -1.68 -6.04 8.75
CA ALA A 202 -2.95 -6.09 9.48
C ALA A 202 -3.11 -4.89 10.40
N LEU A 203 -2.05 -4.49 11.13
CA LEU A 203 -2.07 -3.28 11.95
C LEU A 203 -2.30 -2.02 11.12
N LEU A 204 -1.64 -1.91 9.96
CA LEU A 204 -1.85 -0.80 9.05
C LEU A 204 -3.31 -0.74 8.56
N LEU A 205 -3.87 -1.88 8.14
CA LEU A 205 -5.25 -2.00 7.67
C LEU A 205 -6.24 -1.60 8.77
N ILE A 206 -6.10 -2.16 9.97
CA ILE A 206 -6.98 -1.90 11.12
C ILE A 206 -6.87 -0.44 11.58
N GLY A 207 -5.64 0.09 11.65
CA GLY A 207 -5.36 1.49 11.99
C GLY A 207 -5.91 2.49 10.98
N SER A 208 -6.08 2.07 9.72
CA SER A 208 -6.63 2.91 8.64
C SER A 208 -8.16 3.04 8.67
N LEU A 209 -8.88 2.13 9.37
CA LEU A 209 -10.35 2.13 9.40
C LEU A 209 -10.96 3.43 9.97
N PRO A 210 -10.49 4.00 11.09
CA PRO A 210 -11.04 5.26 11.58
C PRO A 210 -10.77 6.44 10.65
N ALA A 211 -9.63 6.45 9.95
CA ALA A 211 -9.29 7.49 8.98
C ALA A 211 -10.24 7.44 7.78
N ALA A 212 -10.51 6.26 7.25
CA ALA A 212 -11.47 6.06 6.16
C ALA A 212 -12.89 6.50 6.56
N ARG A 213 -13.33 6.15 7.78
CA ARG A 213 -14.61 6.62 8.33
C ARG A 213 -14.65 8.15 8.42
N ALA A 214 -13.58 8.79 8.88
CA ALA A 214 -13.49 10.24 8.98
C ALA A 214 -13.54 10.94 7.60
N ILE A 215 -12.92 10.34 6.57
CA ILE A 215 -12.99 10.82 5.18
C ILE A 215 -14.43 10.74 4.67
N ALA A 216 -15.10 9.60 4.86
CA ALA A 216 -16.49 9.41 4.43
C ALA A 216 -17.47 10.38 5.13
N ALA A 217 -17.26 10.63 6.43
CA ALA A 217 -18.13 11.46 7.25
C ALA A 217 -17.92 12.97 7.08
N ARG A 218 -16.83 13.43 6.44
CA ARG A 218 -16.48 14.85 6.30
C ARG A 218 -17.58 15.62 5.56
N ARG A 219 -18.30 16.53 6.22
CA ARG A 219 -19.31 17.39 5.57
C ARG A 219 -18.63 18.49 4.74
N VAL A 220 -19.15 18.77 3.55
CA VAL A 220 -18.73 19.92 2.75
C VAL A 220 -19.27 21.17 3.44
N VAL A 221 -18.40 21.96 4.06
CA VAL A 221 -18.79 23.29 4.56
C VAL A 221 -19.04 24.15 3.33
N ARG A 222 -20.30 24.54 3.09
CA ARG A 222 -20.61 25.54 2.07
C ARG A 222 -19.95 26.85 2.51
N SER A 223 -19.04 27.36 1.70
CA SER A 223 -18.57 28.75 1.82
C SER A 223 -19.77 29.65 1.57
N THR A 224 -20.37 30.20 2.62
CA THR A 224 -21.22 31.37 2.50
C THR A 224 -20.29 32.55 2.26
N ALA A 225 -19.98 32.82 0.99
CA ALA A 225 -19.27 34.03 0.61
C ALA A 225 -20.11 35.23 1.10
N PRO A 226 -19.51 36.22 1.78
CA PRO A 226 -20.17 37.52 1.98
C PRO A 226 -20.32 38.19 0.61
N ARG A 227 -21.54 38.67 0.33
CA ARG A 227 -21.86 39.50 -0.84
C ARG A 227 -21.32 40.90 -0.66
#